data_AF-A0A847H677-F1
#
_entry.id   AF-A0A847H677-F1
#
_cell.length_a   1.000
_cell.length_b   1.000
_cell.length_c   1.000
_cell.angle_alpha   90.00
_cell.angle_beta   90.00
_cell.angle_gamma   90.00
#
_symmetry.space_group_name_H-M   'P 1'
#
loop_
_entity.id
_entity.type
_entity.pdbx_description
1 polymer ?
#
loop_
_entity_poly.entity_id
_entity_poly.type
_entity_poly.pdbx_seq_one_letter_code
_entity_poly.pdbx_strand_id
1 'polypeptide(L)'
;MKTRKGFTLLELMIVVVIIGVLALIAVPALLNAVEQSRESAVLGNVSAAASTISSRLAVSQPVDDEVIALLNDSADNPWGGDDAFAFGADCSEQGIVGIVDNGEGGYVITGCGRDGDELIRKTVLPPQPID
;
A
#
# COMPACT_ATOMS: atom_id res chain seq x y z
N MET A 1 -0.09 34.86 -52.23
CA MET A 1 -0.92 33.75 -51.74
C MET A 1 -0.09 32.88 -50.81
N LYS A 2 -0.50 32.71 -49.54
CA LYS A 2 0.16 31.79 -48.62
C LYS A 2 -0.30 30.37 -48.96
N THR A 3 0.64 29.50 -49.34
CA THR A 3 0.38 28.08 -49.59
C THR A 3 -0.02 27.40 -48.29
N ARG A 4 -1.27 26.93 -48.19
CA ARG A 4 -1.68 26.07 -47.08
C ARG A 4 -1.15 24.67 -47.36
N LYS A 5 -0.05 24.28 -46.70
CA LYS A 5 0.34 22.86 -46.59
C LYS A 5 -0.71 22.18 -45.72
N GLY A 6 -1.52 21.31 -46.32
CA GLY A 6 -2.42 20.42 -45.58
C GLY A 6 -1.63 19.26 -44.97
N PHE A 7 -2.07 18.79 -43.80
CA PHE A 7 -1.57 17.59 -43.15
C PHE A 7 -1.92 16.36 -44.02
N THR A 8 -0.98 15.46 -44.25
CA THR A 8 -1.28 14.27 -45.06
C THR A 8 -1.96 13.20 -44.19
N LEU A 9 -2.91 12.47 -44.77
CA LEU A 9 -3.52 11.31 -44.08
C LEU A 9 -2.46 10.25 -43.75
N LEU A 10 -1.40 10.16 -44.57
CA LEU A 10 -0.30 9.23 -44.37
C LEU A 10 0.55 9.61 -43.13
N GLU A 11 0.81 10.90 -42.90
CA GLU A 11 1.46 11.38 -41.67
C GLU A 11 0.61 11.04 -40.43
N LEU A 12 -0.72 11.13 -40.51
CA LEU A 12 -1.56 10.74 -39.38
C LEU A 12 -1.52 9.23 -39.14
N MET A 13 -1.56 8.42 -40.21
CA MET A 13 -1.57 6.96 -40.10
C MET A 13 -0.29 6.42 -39.46
N ILE A 14 0.89 6.89 -39.90
CA ILE A 14 2.16 6.42 -39.33
C ILE A 14 2.29 6.78 -37.84
N VAL A 15 1.79 7.96 -37.44
CA VAL A 15 1.81 8.40 -36.04
C VAL A 15 0.96 7.48 -35.16
N VAL A 16 -0.26 7.15 -35.58
CA VAL A 16 -1.14 6.26 -34.81
C VAL A 16 -0.55 4.85 -34.70
N VAL A 17 0.09 4.35 -35.76
CA VAL A 17 0.76 3.03 -35.74
C VAL A 17 1.92 3.03 -34.73
N ILE A 18 2.77 4.06 -34.73
CA ILE A 18 3.88 4.15 -33.79
C ILE A 18 3.38 4.26 -32.35
N ILE A 19 2.38 5.11 -32.08
CA ILE A 19 1.76 5.23 -30.76
C ILE A 19 1.15 3.89 -30.31
N GLY A 20 0.53 3.15 -31.23
CA GLY A 20 -0.01 1.82 -30.94
C GLY A 20 1.04 0.82 -30.47
N VAL A 21 2.22 0.79 -31.13
CA VAL A 21 3.35 -0.08 -30.71
C VAL A 21 3.89 0.35 -29.35
N LEU A 22 4.07 1.65 -29.11
CA LEU A 22 4.55 2.17 -27.83
C LEU A 22 3.57 1.85 -26.69
N ALA A 23 2.27 2.02 -26.92
CA ALA A 23 1.24 1.73 -25.93
C ALA A 23 1.22 0.25 -25.53
N LEU A 24 1.43 -0.67 -26.47
CA LEU A 24 1.48 -2.11 -26.20
C LEU A 24 2.57 -2.48 -25.20
N ILE A 25 3.74 -1.82 -25.26
CA ILE A 25 4.86 -2.05 -24.35
C ILE A 25 4.67 -1.27 -23.05
N ALA A 26 4.20 -0.02 -23.13
CA ALA A 26 4.11 0.88 -22.00
C ALA A 26 3.00 0.50 -21.01
N VAL A 27 1.84 0.04 -21.47
CA VAL A 27 0.70 -0.28 -20.61
C VAL A 27 1.02 -1.38 -19.57
N PRO A 28 1.53 -2.58 -19.93
CA PRO A 28 1.82 -3.60 -18.93
C PRO A 28 2.93 -3.16 -17.95
N ALA A 29 3.93 -2.44 -18.42
CA ALA A 29 4.98 -1.90 -17.57
C ALA A 29 4.43 -0.89 -16.55
N LEU A 30 3.53 -0.01 -16.99
CA LEU A 30 2.87 0.95 -16.11
C LEU A 30 1.99 0.25 -15.07
N LEU A 31 1.21 -0.75 -15.46
CA LEU A 31 0.37 -1.51 -14.53
C LEU A 31 1.21 -2.20 -13.45
N ASN A 32 2.34 -2.81 -13.82
CA ASN A 32 3.27 -3.41 -12.86
C ASN A 32 3.92 -2.37 -11.93
N ALA A 33 4.23 -1.18 -12.42
CA ALA A 33 4.78 -0.09 -11.61
C ALA A 33 3.77 0.44 -10.59
N VAL A 34 2.49 0.57 -11.00
CA VAL A 34 1.40 0.93 -10.10
C VAL A 34 1.22 -0.14 -9.02
N GLU A 35 1.28 -1.42 -9.38
CA GLU A 35 1.14 -2.51 -8.41
C GLU A 35 2.25 -2.52 -7.36
N GLN A 36 3.51 -2.41 -7.79
CA GLN A 36 4.64 -2.29 -6.86
C GLN A 36 4.54 -1.05 -5.96
N SER A 37 3.97 0.04 -6.47
CA SER A 37 3.73 1.26 -5.69
C SER A 37 2.68 1.04 -4.61
N ARG A 38 1.65 0.23 -4.88
CA ARG A 38 0.61 -0.15 -3.90
C ARG A 38 1.18 -1.04 -2.80
N GLU A 39 1.95 -2.06 -3.16
CA GLU A 39 2.65 -2.90 -2.17
C GLU A 39 3.60 -2.06 -1.30
N SER A 40 4.33 -1.13 -1.91
CA SER A 40 5.20 -0.19 -1.17
C SER A 40 4.41 0.69 -0.20
N ALA A 41 3.19 1.10 -0.55
CA ALA A 41 2.30 1.82 0.35
C ALA A 41 1.88 0.98 1.55
N VAL A 42 1.56 -0.32 1.37
CA VAL A 42 1.31 -1.24 2.50
C VAL A 42 2.51 -1.34 3.41
N LEU A 43 3.73 -1.47 2.86
CA LEU A 43 4.95 -1.51 3.67
C LEU A 43 5.15 -0.21 4.47
N GLY A 44 4.77 0.93 3.90
CA GLY A 44 4.70 2.22 4.58
C GLY A 44 3.71 2.20 5.74
N ASN A 45 2.50 1.70 5.50
CA ASN A 45 1.44 1.57 6.51
C ASN A 45 1.89 0.65 7.66
N VAL A 46 2.51 -0.51 7.36
CA VAL A 46 3.09 -1.41 8.38
C VAL A 46 4.13 -0.69 9.24
N SER A 47 4.97 0.15 8.62
CA SER A 47 5.97 0.92 9.34
C SER A 47 5.35 1.98 10.25
N ALA A 48 4.28 2.64 9.80
CA ALA A 48 3.50 3.58 10.61
C ALA A 48 2.84 2.89 11.81
N ALA A 49 2.15 1.75 11.60
CA ALA A 49 1.59 0.94 12.67
C ALA A 49 2.67 0.51 13.66
N ALA A 50 3.82 0.01 13.19
CA ALA A 50 4.91 -0.42 14.07
C ALA A 50 5.42 0.72 14.95
N SER A 51 5.56 1.94 14.41
CA SER A 51 6.00 3.10 15.18
C SER A 51 4.97 3.50 16.24
N THR A 52 3.69 3.58 15.86
CA THR A 52 2.60 3.93 16.77
C THR A 52 2.49 2.91 17.91
N ILE A 53 2.47 1.62 17.58
CA ILE A 53 2.41 0.53 18.55
C ILE A 53 3.63 0.56 19.48
N SER A 54 4.84 0.73 18.94
CA SER A 54 6.05 0.81 19.77
C SER A 54 5.97 1.97 20.78
N SER A 55 5.46 3.13 20.37
CA SER A 55 5.30 4.28 21.27
C SER A 55 4.27 4.06 22.37
N ARG A 56 3.16 3.36 22.07
CA ARG A 56 2.11 3.02 23.05
C ARG A 56 2.61 1.97 24.05
N LEU A 57 3.28 0.93 23.57
CA LEU A 57 3.88 -0.10 24.42
C LEU A 57 4.95 0.49 25.36
N ALA A 58 5.73 1.48 24.91
CA ALA A 58 6.71 2.16 25.75
C ALA A 58 6.10 2.88 26.97
N VAL A 59 4.83 3.29 26.87
CA VAL A 59 4.07 3.90 27.98
C VAL A 59 3.02 2.94 28.57
N SER A 60 3.13 1.64 28.29
CA SER A 60 2.21 0.59 28.78
C SER A 60 0.73 0.85 28.44
N GLN A 61 0.46 1.48 27.29
CA GLN A 61 -0.89 1.68 26.78
C GLN A 61 -1.23 0.60 25.75
N PRO A 62 -2.45 0.05 25.80
CA PRO A 62 -2.92 -0.87 24.77
C PRO A 62 -3.12 -0.14 23.44
N VAL A 63 -3.12 -0.90 22.37
CA VAL A 63 -3.65 -0.48 21.08
C VAL A 63 -5.13 -0.89 21.11
N ASP A 64 -6.01 0.10 21.07
CA ASP A 64 -7.47 -0.08 21.06
C ASP A 64 -8.07 0.51 19.77
N ASP A 65 -9.39 0.44 19.64
CA ASP A 65 -10.11 0.87 18.43
C ASP A 65 -9.88 2.36 18.11
N GLU A 66 -9.63 3.20 19.12
CA GLU A 66 -9.31 4.63 18.91
C GLU A 66 -7.95 4.80 18.23
N VAL A 67 -6.94 4.01 18.62
CA VAL A 67 -5.63 4.03 17.96
C VAL A 67 -5.74 3.55 16.51
N ILE A 68 -6.56 2.54 16.22
CA ILE A 68 -6.77 2.08 14.85
C ILE A 68 -7.50 3.13 14.01
N ALA A 69 -8.53 3.76 14.56
CA ALA A 69 -9.22 4.85 13.87
C ALA A 69 -8.28 6.00 13.52
N LEU A 70 -7.35 6.36 14.42
CA LEU A 70 -6.33 7.37 14.15
C LEU A 70 -5.35 6.96 13.04
N LEU A 71 -4.98 5.67 13.00
CA LEU A 71 -4.15 5.14 11.93
C LEU A 71 -4.89 5.18 10.57
N ASN A 72 -6.17 4.83 10.54
CA ASN A 72 -7.01 4.91 9.33
C ASN A 72 -7.30 6.33 8.86
N ASP A 73 -7.30 7.35 9.74
CA ASP A 73 -7.40 8.76 9.33
C ASP A 73 -6.12 9.24 8.61
N SER A 74 -4.99 8.55 8.82
CA SER A 74 -3.67 8.95 8.32
C SER A 74 -3.16 8.11 7.14
N ALA A 75 -3.89 7.07 6.73
CA ALA A 75 -3.48 6.22 5.61
C ALA A 75 -4.66 5.61 4.87
N ASP A 76 -4.48 5.42 3.57
CA ASP A 76 -5.46 4.80 2.70
C ASP A 76 -5.10 3.34 2.38
N ASN A 77 -6.12 2.53 2.07
CA ASN A 77 -5.93 1.23 1.46
C ASN A 77 -5.50 1.40 -0.01
N PRO A 78 -4.32 0.88 -0.43
CA PRO A 78 -3.79 1.12 -1.77
C PRO A 78 -4.62 0.53 -2.93
N TRP A 79 -5.52 -0.42 -2.64
CA TRP A 79 -6.47 -1.00 -3.60
C TRP A 79 -7.91 -0.51 -3.42
N GLY A 80 -8.13 0.53 -2.60
CA GLY A 80 -9.42 1.23 -2.50
C GLY A 80 -10.44 0.57 -1.57
N GLY A 81 -9.98 -0.24 -0.60
CA GLY A 81 -10.80 -0.64 0.55
C GLY A 81 -11.07 0.52 1.51
N ASP A 82 -12.04 0.33 2.42
CA ASP A 82 -12.47 1.36 3.36
C ASP A 82 -11.39 1.64 4.43
N ASP A 83 -10.73 0.59 4.95
CA ASP A 83 -9.72 0.69 5.99
C ASP A 83 -8.33 0.23 5.49
N ALA A 84 -7.29 0.92 5.97
CA ALA A 84 -5.90 0.54 5.79
C ALA A 84 -5.38 -0.37 6.92
N PHE A 85 -6.01 -0.32 8.10
CA PHE A 85 -5.64 -1.03 9.31
C PHE A 85 -6.87 -1.68 9.96
N ALA A 86 -6.71 -2.89 10.48
CA ALA A 86 -7.74 -3.55 11.28
C ALA A 86 -7.16 -4.50 12.32
N PHE A 87 -7.89 -4.68 13.43
CA PHE A 87 -7.58 -5.70 14.42
C PHE A 87 -7.99 -7.09 13.97
N GLY A 88 -7.13 -8.08 14.22
CA GLY A 88 -7.45 -9.48 13.97
C GLY A 88 -7.58 -9.88 12.50
N ALA A 89 -7.29 -8.97 11.56
CA ALA A 89 -7.40 -9.23 10.13
C ALA A 89 -6.33 -10.22 9.64
N ASP A 90 -6.77 -11.13 8.78
CA ASP A 90 -6.03 -12.32 8.33
C ASP A 90 -5.82 -12.33 6.80
N CYS A 91 -5.34 -11.21 6.23
CA CYS A 91 -5.12 -11.02 4.78
C CYS A 91 -6.27 -11.48 3.86
N SER A 92 -7.47 -11.60 4.40
CA SER A 92 -8.71 -11.88 3.67
C SER A 92 -9.15 -10.67 2.84
N GLU A 93 -8.70 -9.48 3.21
CA GLU A 93 -8.88 -8.23 2.48
C GLU A 93 -7.54 -7.71 1.94
N GLN A 94 -7.56 -7.28 0.68
CA GLN A 94 -6.37 -6.78 0.01
C GLN A 94 -5.91 -5.44 0.60
N GLY A 95 -4.60 -5.26 0.72
CA GLY A 95 -4.01 -3.98 1.12
C GLY A 95 -4.17 -3.58 2.58
N ILE A 96 -4.79 -4.43 3.40
CA ILE A 96 -4.97 -4.16 4.82
C ILE A 96 -3.69 -4.47 5.60
N VAL A 97 -3.49 -3.74 6.69
CA VAL A 97 -2.51 -4.05 7.72
C VAL A 97 -3.23 -4.62 8.92
N GLY A 98 -3.11 -5.93 9.12
CA GLY A 98 -3.65 -6.64 10.26
C GLY A 98 -2.79 -6.44 11.50
N ILE A 99 -3.41 -6.09 12.63
CA ILE A 99 -2.75 -5.96 13.93
C ILE A 99 -3.37 -6.99 14.87
N VAL A 100 -2.54 -7.81 15.50
CA VAL A 100 -2.99 -8.93 16.35
C VAL A 100 -2.19 -8.92 17.65
N ASP A 101 -2.87 -8.96 18.78
CA ASP A 101 -2.22 -9.14 20.10
C ASP A 101 -1.52 -10.51 20.13
N ASN A 102 -0.25 -10.53 20.55
CA ASN A 102 0.54 -11.77 20.57
C ASN A 102 0.40 -12.58 21.87
N GLY A 103 -0.33 -12.09 22.87
CA GLY A 103 -0.50 -12.70 24.19
C GLY A 103 0.68 -12.50 25.15
N GLU A 104 1.74 -11.83 24.71
CA GLU A 104 2.98 -11.57 25.47
C GLU A 104 3.13 -10.06 25.79
N GLY A 105 2.05 -9.29 25.64
CA GLY A 105 2.05 -7.84 25.81
C GLY A 105 2.61 -7.06 24.61
N GLY A 106 2.75 -7.73 23.46
CA GLY A 106 3.15 -7.14 22.19
C GLY A 106 2.10 -7.37 21.10
N TYR A 107 2.43 -6.95 19.88
CA TYR A 107 1.55 -7.08 18.72
C TYR A 107 2.30 -7.64 17.50
N VAL A 108 1.61 -8.47 16.72
CA VAL A 108 2.01 -8.88 15.38
C VAL A 108 1.30 -8.00 14.37
N ILE A 109 2.08 -7.43 13.46
CA ILE A 109 1.62 -6.55 12.38
C ILE A 109 1.88 -7.26 11.06
N THR A 110 0.85 -7.44 10.25
CA THR A 110 0.91 -8.17 8.98
C THR A 110 0.41 -7.26 7.86
N GLY A 111 1.24 -7.02 6.85
CA GLY A 111 0.85 -6.27 5.65
C GLY A 111 0.40 -7.21 4.55
N CYS A 112 -0.80 -7.00 4.04
CA CYS A 112 -1.46 -7.89 3.08
C CYS A 112 -1.41 -7.31 1.65
N GLY A 113 -1.09 -8.15 0.69
CA GLY A 113 -1.03 -7.83 -0.74
C GLY A 113 -2.39 -7.95 -1.41
N ARG A 114 -2.39 -7.96 -2.75
CA ARG A 114 -3.61 -7.99 -3.55
C ARG A 114 -4.40 -9.29 -3.41
N ASP A 115 -3.72 -10.42 -3.51
CA ASP A 115 -4.38 -11.73 -3.64
C ASP A 115 -4.46 -12.47 -2.29
N GLY A 116 -4.41 -11.71 -1.19
CA GLY A 116 -4.36 -12.23 0.18
C GLY A 116 -2.99 -12.76 0.61
N ASP A 117 -1.95 -12.46 -0.20
CA ASP A 117 -0.57 -12.78 0.13
C ASP A 117 -0.08 -11.93 1.31
N GLU A 118 0.68 -12.55 2.22
CA GLU A 118 1.43 -11.80 3.23
C GLU A 118 2.68 -11.18 2.59
N LEU A 119 2.72 -9.85 2.52
CA LEU A 119 3.89 -9.11 2.03
C LEU A 119 4.98 -9.02 3.10
N ILE A 120 4.57 -8.79 4.34
CA ILE A 120 5.47 -8.67 5.49
C ILE A 120 4.74 -8.99 6.79
N ARG A 121 5.47 -9.58 7.74
CA ARG A 121 5.03 -9.75 9.13
C ARG A 121 6.11 -9.25 10.08
N LYS A 122 5.70 -8.43 11.05
CA LYS A 122 6.59 -7.83 12.05
C LYS A 122 5.99 -7.97 13.44
N THR A 123 6.79 -8.43 14.40
CA THR A 123 6.40 -8.47 15.81
C THR A 123 6.99 -7.27 16.55
N VAL A 124 6.17 -6.57 17.32
CA VAL A 124 6.57 -5.47 18.20
C VAL A 124 6.34 -5.92 19.64
N LEU A 125 7.41 -5.93 20.43
CA LEU A 125 7.40 -6.35 21.84
C LEU A 125 7.57 -5.13 22.76
N PRO A 126 7.08 -5.21 24.00
CA PRO A 126 7.32 -4.16 24.98
C PRO A 126 8.82 -4.03 25.30
N PRO A 127 9.27 -2.83 25.73
CA PRO A 127 10.65 -2.63 26.12
C PRO A 127 11.02 -3.57 27.27
N GLN A 128 12.19 -4.20 27.16
CA GLN A 128 12.70 -5.06 28.22
C GLN A 128 13.13 -4.20 29.41
N PRO A 129 12.97 -4.69 30.67
CA PRO A 129 13.50 -4.00 31.84
C PRO A 129 15.01 -3.79 31.67
N ILE A 130 15.50 -2.62 32.08
CA ILE A 130 16.94 -2.37 32.17
C ILE A 130 17.36 -2.86 33.56
N ASP A 131 18.14 -3.95 33.60
CA ASP A 131 18.76 -4.49 34.83
C ASP A 131 19.82 -3.53 35.41
#